data_AF-A0A5B8REY9-F1
#
_entry.id   AF-A0A5B8REY9-F1
#
_cell.length_a   1.000
_cell.length_b   1.000
_cell.length_c   1.000
_cell.angle_alpha   90.00
_cell.angle_beta   90.00
_cell.angle_gamma   90.00
#
_symmetry.space_group_name_H-M   'P 1'
#
loop_
_entity.id
_entity.type
_entity.pdbx_description
1 polymer ?
#
loop_
_entity_poly.entity_id
_entity_poly.type
_entity_poly.pdbx_seq_one_letter_code
_entity_poly.pdbx_strand_id
1 'polypeptide(L)'
;MSVEPFSADQQDALQEIANLAMGRAGAVLAEMLDVYIELSVPRVAIVEAGGLTPEVEALTGRDSQVAAVRQPFMDGVSGEALALFGEGGCRGLADLLGHDSVDETVERELLLDVSNILLGSVLRGLGEHTATRLSLGRPAIMSMGSPVARLLNAEDLIWDQALMLEVNFRLDARGFACHLLLLMPEQSIETMRHAVDRILDGLG
;
A
#
# COMPACT_ATOMS: atom_id res chain seq x y z
N MET A 1 -13.99 19.29 -9.46
CA MET A 1 -13.80 20.22 -8.30
C MET A 1 -12.48 19.82 -7.66
N SER A 2 -11.61 20.77 -7.33
CA SER A 2 -10.35 20.45 -6.65
C SER A 2 -10.60 20.07 -5.19
N VAL A 3 -9.98 18.98 -4.73
CA VAL A 3 -10.03 18.55 -3.33
C VAL A 3 -9.25 19.56 -2.47
N GLU A 4 -9.79 19.89 -1.31
CA GLU A 4 -9.09 20.76 -0.36
C GLU A 4 -7.91 20.01 0.28
N PRO A 5 -6.71 20.62 0.36
CA PRO A 5 -5.58 20.05 1.08
C PRO A 5 -5.93 19.75 2.55
N PHE A 6 -5.34 18.70 3.11
CA PHE A 6 -5.39 18.48 4.55
C PHE A 6 -4.63 19.59 5.29
N SER A 7 -5.12 19.97 6.48
CA SER A 7 -4.36 20.82 7.40
C SER A 7 -3.10 20.09 7.91
N ALA A 8 -2.16 20.82 8.49
CA ALA A 8 -0.97 20.23 9.09
C ALA A 8 -1.34 19.17 10.16
N ASP A 9 -2.25 19.50 11.07
CA ASP A 9 -2.71 18.58 12.12
C ASP A 9 -3.39 17.33 11.54
N GLN A 10 -4.19 17.49 10.48
CA GLN A 10 -4.82 16.35 9.80
C GLN A 10 -3.78 15.46 9.10
N GLN A 11 -2.77 16.06 8.47
CA GLN A 11 -1.70 15.33 7.78
C GLN A 11 -0.82 14.57 8.79
N ASP A 12 -0.47 15.20 9.90
CA ASP A 12 0.29 14.57 10.99
C ASP A 12 -0.50 13.40 11.60
N ALA A 13 -1.80 13.59 11.87
CA ALA A 13 -2.66 12.53 12.37
C ALA A 13 -2.77 11.35 11.38
N LEU A 14 -2.93 11.61 10.08
CA LEU A 14 -2.95 10.56 9.06
C LEU A 14 -1.61 9.81 8.99
N GLN A 15 -0.49 10.52 9.07
CA GLN A 15 0.83 9.91 9.06
C GLN A 15 1.06 9.06 10.32
N GLU A 16 0.61 9.49 11.49
CA GLU A 16 0.69 8.71 12.72
C GLU A 16 -0.17 7.44 12.65
N ILE A 17 -1.41 7.55 12.18
CA ILE A 17 -2.28 6.39 11.94
C ILE A 17 -1.63 5.42 10.95
N ALA A 18 -1.08 5.92 9.85
CA ALA A 18 -0.36 5.13 8.87
C ALA A 18 0.84 4.41 9.50
N ASN A 19 1.58 5.09 10.37
CA ASN A 19 2.75 4.56 11.06
C ASN A 19 2.38 3.42 12.02
N LEU A 20 1.29 3.57 12.77
CA LEU A 20 0.75 2.50 13.63
C LEU A 20 0.29 1.29 12.81
N ALA A 21 -0.46 1.53 11.72
CA ALA A 21 -0.94 0.49 10.83
C ALA A 21 0.19 -0.29 10.13
N MET A 22 1.22 0.44 9.68
CA MET A 22 2.44 -0.13 9.11
C MET A 22 3.20 -0.99 10.12
N GLY A 23 3.40 -0.49 11.35
CA GLY A 23 4.11 -1.22 12.40
C GLY A 23 3.47 -2.59 12.68
N ARG A 24 2.14 -2.65 12.66
CA ARG A 24 1.39 -3.91 12.77
C ARG A 24 1.64 -4.84 11.57
N ALA A 25 1.57 -4.31 10.35
CA ALA A 25 1.84 -5.11 9.15
C ALA A 25 3.28 -5.65 9.12
N GLY A 26 4.25 -4.84 9.54
CA GLY A 26 5.64 -5.23 9.68
C GLY A 26 5.84 -6.32 10.71
N ALA A 27 5.17 -6.23 11.87
CA ALA A 27 5.20 -7.27 12.89
C ALA A 27 4.62 -8.61 12.40
N VAL A 28 3.48 -8.58 11.68
CA VAL A 28 2.89 -9.79 11.09
C VAL A 28 3.82 -10.42 10.07
N LEU A 29 4.45 -9.62 9.20
CA LEU A 29 5.41 -10.11 8.22
C LEU A 29 6.66 -10.69 8.89
N ALA A 30 7.19 -10.00 9.90
CA ALA A 30 8.34 -10.44 10.68
C ALA A 30 8.09 -11.77 11.40
N GLU A 31 6.92 -11.93 12.03
CA GLU A 31 6.50 -13.18 12.68
C GLU A 31 6.33 -14.31 11.68
N MET A 32 5.70 -14.03 10.52
CA MET A 32 5.47 -15.03 9.48
C MET A 32 6.78 -15.56 8.89
N LEU A 33 7.79 -14.70 8.77
CA LEU A 33 9.07 -15.01 8.12
C LEU A 33 10.20 -15.37 9.09
N ASP A 34 10.00 -15.17 10.40
CA ASP A 34 11.03 -15.24 11.44
C ASP A 34 12.27 -14.38 11.14
N VAL A 35 12.02 -13.13 10.72
CA VAL A 35 13.07 -12.16 10.35
C VAL A 35 12.77 -10.76 10.86
N TYR A 36 13.81 -9.93 10.94
CA TYR A 36 13.66 -8.49 11.17
C TYR A 36 13.29 -7.77 9.86
N ILE A 37 12.23 -6.95 9.90
CA ILE A 37 11.77 -6.16 8.74
C ILE A 37 12.04 -4.69 8.99
N GLU A 38 12.68 -4.04 8.02
CA GLU A 38 12.88 -2.59 8.02
C GLU A 38 11.64 -1.89 7.47
N LEU A 39 11.24 -0.82 8.17
CA LEU A 39 10.05 -0.03 7.90
C LEU A 39 10.46 1.41 7.58
N SER A 40 9.95 1.97 6.48
CA SER A 40 10.06 3.41 6.20
C SER A 40 9.09 4.24 7.04
N VAL A 41 9.26 5.56 7.07
CA VAL A 41 8.17 6.46 7.53
C VAL A 41 7.11 6.50 6.42
N PRO A 42 5.82 6.28 6.73
CA PRO A 42 4.76 6.38 5.72
C PRO A 42 4.63 7.78 5.15
N ARG A 43 4.29 7.87 3.86
CA ARG A 43 4.01 9.14 3.20
C ARG A 43 2.52 9.25 2.92
N VAL A 44 1.96 10.41 3.21
CA VAL A 44 0.56 10.76 2.93
C VAL A 44 0.55 11.99 2.03
N ALA A 45 -0.14 11.92 0.89
CA ALA A 45 -0.23 13.00 -0.07
C ALA A 45 -1.55 12.96 -0.85
N ILE A 46 -2.04 14.12 -1.28
CA ILE A 46 -3.04 14.20 -2.36
C ILE A 46 -2.27 14.26 -3.67
N VAL A 47 -2.57 13.33 -4.58
CA VAL A 47 -1.93 13.22 -5.90
C VAL A 47 -2.96 13.39 -6.99
N GLU A 48 -2.56 14.00 -8.11
CA GLU A 48 -3.36 14.06 -9.33
C GLU A 48 -3.14 12.78 -10.15
N ALA A 49 -4.14 12.38 -10.94
CA ALA A 49 -4.07 11.19 -11.80
C ALA A 49 -2.84 11.20 -12.72
N GLY A 50 -2.54 12.34 -13.34
CA GLY A 50 -1.35 12.54 -14.18
C GLY A 50 -0.02 12.53 -13.41
N GLY A 51 -0.07 12.74 -12.09
CA GLY A 51 1.10 12.73 -11.21
C GLY A 51 1.38 11.38 -10.55
N LEU A 52 0.44 10.42 -10.59
CA LEU A 52 0.60 9.14 -9.91
C LEU A 52 1.80 8.34 -10.46
N THR A 53 1.93 8.21 -11.78
CA THR A 53 2.99 7.39 -12.38
C THR A 53 4.39 7.90 -12.02
N PRO A 54 4.71 9.21 -12.19
CA PRO A 54 5.99 9.76 -11.72
C PRO A 54 6.24 9.58 -10.23
N GLU A 55 5.21 9.74 -9.39
CA GLU A 55 5.31 9.53 -7.95
C GLU A 55 5.74 8.10 -7.64
N VAL A 56 5.08 7.11 -8.26
CA VAL A 56 5.42 5.69 -8.03
C VAL A 56 6.77 5.31 -8.64
N GLU A 57 7.13 5.85 -9.81
CA GLU A 57 8.47 5.66 -10.40
C GLU A 57 9.59 6.17 -9.49
N ALA A 58 9.36 7.26 -8.75
CA ALA A 58 10.34 7.79 -7.80
C ALA A 58 10.58 6.83 -6.62
N LEU A 59 9.60 5.99 -6.29
CA LEU A 59 9.68 5.00 -5.22
C LEU A 59 10.40 3.73 -5.65
N THR A 60 10.02 3.20 -6.82
CA THR A 60 10.51 1.89 -7.30
C THR A 60 11.74 2.00 -8.19
N GLY A 61 12.04 3.19 -8.72
CA GLY A 61 12.96 3.40 -9.83
C GLY A 61 12.23 3.33 -11.18
N ARG A 62 12.48 4.31 -12.05
CA ARG A 62 11.79 4.50 -13.33
C ARG A 62 11.80 3.27 -14.25
N ASP A 63 12.96 2.64 -14.40
CA ASP A 63 13.14 1.51 -15.34
C ASP A 63 13.08 0.13 -14.65
N SER A 64 12.78 0.11 -13.35
CA SER A 64 12.71 -1.11 -12.56
C SER A 64 11.57 -2.00 -13.05
N GLN A 65 11.85 -3.30 -13.20
CA GLN A 65 10.82 -4.30 -13.44
C GLN A 65 10.19 -4.68 -12.11
N VAL A 66 8.91 -4.40 -11.95
CA VAL A 66 8.17 -4.74 -10.73
C VAL A 66 7.13 -5.81 -10.98
N ALA A 67 6.97 -6.70 -10.00
CA ALA A 67 5.75 -7.48 -9.87
C ALA A 67 4.73 -6.65 -9.10
N ALA A 68 3.46 -6.74 -9.47
CA ALA A 68 2.41 -5.88 -8.92
C ALA A 68 1.13 -6.67 -8.67
N VAL A 69 0.58 -6.50 -7.47
CA VAL A 69 -0.73 -7.01 -7.07
C VAL A 69 -1.63 -5.84 -6.76
N ARG A 70 -2.88 -5.90 -7.24
CA ARG A 70 -3.95 -4.95 -6.89
C ARG A 70 -5.03 -5.62 -6.07
N GLN A 71 -5.60 -4.86 -5.14
CA GLN A 71 -6.74 -5.25 -4.33
C GLN A 71 -7.69 -4.06 -4.16
N PRO A 72 -8.96 -4.14 -4.62
CA PRO A 72 -9.94 -3.14 -4.25
C PRO A 72 -10.24 -3.22 -2.74
N PHE A 73 -10.55 -2.09 -2.11
CA PHE A 73 -11.15 -2.07 -0.77
C PHE A 73 -12.37 -1.14 -0.72
N MET A 74 -13.26 -1.40 0.22
CA MET A 74 -14.56 -0.71 0.32
C MET A 74 -15.13 -0.76 1.75
N ASP A 75 -16.43 -0.41 1.89
CA ASP A 75 -17.23 -0.39 3.11
C ASP A 75 -17.02 0.81 4.05
N GLY A 76 -16.98 2.03 3.50
CA GLY A 76 -16.98 3.28 4.26
C GLY A 76 -16.06 4.28 3.58
N VAL A 77 -14.83 3.82 3.35
CA VAL A 77 -13.88 4.42 2.41
C VAL A 77 -13.59 3.35 1.35
N SER A 78 -13.68 3.74 0.09
CA SER A 78 -13.34 2.88 -1.05
C SER A 78 -12.05 3.33 -1.72
N GLY A 79 -11.39 2.41 -2.40
CA GLY A 79 -10.17 2.69 -3.13
C GLY A 79 -9.52 1.44 -3.69
N GLU A 80 -8.32 1.61 -4.22
CA GLU A 80 -7.47 0.52 -4.68
C GLU A 80 -6.20 0.48 -3.83
N ALA A 81 -5.81 -0.72 -3.43
CA ALA A 81 -4.54 -1.01 -2.81
C ALA A 81 -3.61 -1.69 -3.82
N LEU A 82 -2.36 -1.26 -3.87
CA LEU A 82 -1.32 -1.85 -4.72
C LEU A 82 -0.18 -2.33 -3.84
N ALA A 83 0.34 -3.52 -4.14
CA ALA A 83 1.61 -4.00 -3.61
C ALA A 83 2.58 -4.18 -4.78
N LEU A 84 3.67 -3.41 -4.76
CA LEU A 84 4.72 -3.40 -5.77
C LEU A 84 5.97 -4.04 -5.19
N PHE A 85 6.46 -5.08 -5.85
CA PHE A 85 7.63 -5.82 -5.42
C PHE A 85 8.78 -5.53 -6.38
N GLY A 86 9.98 -5.36 -5.82
CA GLY A 86 11.19 -5.14 -6.61
C GLY A 86 11.54 -6.31 -7.54
N GLU A 87 12.66 -6.17 -8.25
CA GLU A 87 13.16 -7.20 -9.15
C GLU A 87 13.38 -8.53 -8.40
N GLY A 88 12.75 -9.60 -8.88
CA GLY A 88 12.74 -10.91 -8.19
C GLY A 88 11.55 -11.15 -7.26
N GLY A 89 10.64 -10.18 -7.10
CA GLY A 89 9.33 -10.37 -6.46
C GLY A 89 9.43 -10.89 -5.03
N CYS A 90 8.76 -12.01 -4.76
CA CYS A 90 8.80 -12.70 -3.47
C CYS A 90 9.78 -13.89 -3.44
N ARG A 91 10.64 -14.09 -4.46
CA ARG A 91 11.53 -15.26 -4.53
C ARG A 91 12.47 -15.37 -3.33
N GLY A 92 12.96 -14.25 -2.82
CA GLY A 92 13.83 -14.20 -1.64
C GLY A 92 13.14 -14.59 -0.32
N LEU A 93 11.81 -14.74 -0.33
CA LEU A 93 11.00 -15.17 0.82
C LEU A 93 10.55 -16.63 0.72
N ALA A 94 10.76 -17.30 -0.41
CA ALA A 94 10.14 -18.60 -0.67
C ALA A 94 10.62 -19.70 0.28
N ASP A 95 11.91 -19.74 0.58
CA ASP A 95 12.49 -20.69 1.54
C ASP A 95 11.98 -20.45 2.97
N LEU A 96 11.81 -19.18 3.36
CA LEU A 96 11.22 -18.81 4.66
C LEU A 96 9.77 -19.27 4.79
N LEU A 97 9.06 -19.34 3.65
CA LEU A 97 7.68 -19.79 3.57
C LEU A 97 7.56 -21.31 3.28
N GLY A 98 8.68 -22.04 3.34
CA GLY A 98 8.70 -23.50 3.24
C GLY A 98 8.68 -24.05 1.81
N HIS A 99 9.06 -23.24 0.81
CA HIS A 99 9.18 -23.67 -0.58
C HIS A 99 10.64 -23.95 -0.94
N ASP A 100 10.92 -25.21 -1.33
CA ASP A 100 12.27 -25.66 -1.73
C ASP A 100 12.68 -25.17 -3.13
N SER A 101 11.70 -24.88 -3.99
CA SER A 101 11.90 -24.36 -5.35
C SER A 101 10.79 -23.40 -5.73
N VAL A 102 11.14 -22.32 -6.42
CA VAL A 102 10.18 -21.34 -6.91
C VAL A 102 10.04 -21.50 -8.41
N ASP A 103 8.94 -22.09 -8.84
CA ASP A 103 8.45 -21.92 -10.20
C ASP A 103 7.51 -20.71 -10.30
N GLU A 104 7.07 -20.40 -11.51
CA GLU A 104 6.18 -19.25 -11.73
C GLU A 104 4.84 -19.38 -10.99
N THR A 105 4.32 -20.60 -10.79
CA THR A 105 3.05 -20.79 -10.09
C THR A 105 3.20 -20.46 -8.61
N VAL A 106 4.25 -21.01 -7.99
CA VAL A 106 4.60 -20.72 -6.58
C VAL A 106 4.86 -19.23 -6.39
N GLU A 107 5.62 -18.60 -7.29
CA GLU A 107 5.90 -17.16 -7.19
C GLU A 107 4.62 -16.31 -7.20
N ARG A 108 3.66 -16.66 -8.06
CA ARG A 108 2.37 -15.97 -8.16
C ARG A 108 1.53 -16.14 -6.90
N GLU A 109 1.47 -17.35 -6.34
CA GLU A 109 0.76 -17.62 -5.09
C GLU A 109 1.38 -16.83 -3.93
N LEU A 110 2.71 -16.87 -3.81
CA LEU A 110 3.45 -16.09 -2.81
C LEU A 110 3.18 -14.58 -2.91
N LEU A 111 3.15 -14.03 -4.12
CA LEU A 111 2.81 -12.62 -4.33
C LEU A 111 1.39 -12.30 -3.84
N LEU A 112 0.40 -13.14 -4.18
CA LEU A 112 -0.98 -12.95 -3.77
C LEU A 112 -1.13 -13.04 -2.25
N ASP A 113 -0.53 -14.03 -1.61
CA ASP A 113 -0.64 -14.30 -0.17
C ASP A 113 0.05 -13.21 0.64
N VAL A 114 1.31 -12.88 0.30
CA VAL A 114 2.06 -11.81 0.98
C VAL A 114 1.36 -10.46 0.82
N SER A 115 0.86 -10.15 -0.39
CA SER A 115 0.11 -8.91 -0.62
C SER A 115 -1.16 -8.85 0.22
N ASN A 116 -1.93 -9.94 0.27
CA ASN A 116 -3.17 -10.00 1.01
C ASN A 116 -2.96 -9.83 2.53
N ILE A 117 -1.89 -10.43 3.07
CA ILE A 117 -1.53 -10.30 4.49
C ILE A 117 -1.11 -8.87 4.81
N LEU A 118 -0.22 -8.29 4.00
CA LEU A 118 0.30 -6.94 4.22
C LEU A 118 -0.77 -5.87 4.07
N LEU A 119 -1.49 -5.86 2.95
CA LEU A 119 -2.56 -4.90 2.70
C LEU A 119 -3.70 -5.05 3.71
N GLY A 120 -4.03 -6.29 4.10
CA GLY A 120 -5.01 -6.56 5.15
C GLY A 120 -4.62 -6.04 6.51
N SER A 121 -3.35 -6.17 6.88
CA SER A 121 -2.85 -5.66 8.15
C SER A 121 -2.84 -4.13 8.20
N VAL A 122 -2.39 -3.48 7.12
CA VAL A 122 -2.39 -2.00 7.03
C VAL A 122 -3.82 -1.46 7.02
N LEU A 123 -4.72 -2.00 6.18
CA LEU A 123 -6.10 -1.51 6.11
C LEU A 123 -6.86 -1.75 7.41
N ARG A 124 -6.62 -2.87 8.11
CA ARG A 124 -7.22 -3.10 9.42
C ARG A 124 -6.74 -2.07 10.44
N GLY A 125 -5.43 -1.76 10.47
CA GLY A 125 -4.89 -0.72 11.35
C GLY A 125 -5.52 0.65 11.06
N LEU A 126 -5.61 1.03 9.78
CA LEU A 126 -6.27 2.26 9.36
C LEU A 126 -7.74 2.31 9.81
N GLY A 127 -8.48 1.22 9.61
CA GLY A 127 -9.90 1.16 9.96
C GLY A 127 -10.16 1.24 11.46
N GLU A 128 -9.33 0.56 12.27
CA GLU A 128 -9.42 0.59 13.73
C GLU A 128 -9.20 2.00 14.28
N HIS A 129 -8.17 2.71 13.83
CA HIS A 129 -7.85 4.05 14.33
C HIS A 129 -8.79 5.13 13.79
N THR A 130 -9.30 4.99 12.56
CA THR A 130 -10.24 5.95 11.97
C THR A 130 -11.71 5.67 12.31
N ALA A 131 -11.99 4.59 13.06
CA ALA A 131 -13.32 4.05 13.27
C ALA A 131 -14.11 3.86 11.96
N THR A 132 -13.39 3.54 10.87
CA THR A 132 -13.95 3.33 9.53
C THR A 132 -13.92 1.85 9.22
N ARG A 133 -15.01 1.33 8.65
CA ARG A 133 -15.01 -0.04 8.14
C ARG A 133 -14.24 -0.08 6.82
N LEU A 134 -13.36 -1.06 6.69
CA LEU A 134 -12.54 -1.28 5.51
C LEU A 134 -12.53 -2.78 5.24
N SER A 135 -13.04 -3.16 4.07
CA SER A 135 -13.12 -4.54 3.60
C SER A 135 -12.30 -4.69 2.34
N LEU A 136 -11.35 -5.62 2.34
CA LEU A 136 -10.56 -5.99 1.17
C LEU A 136 -11.35 -6.90 0.23
N GLY A 137 -11.23 -6.63 -1.05
CA GLY A 137 -11.59 -7.55 -2.12
C GLY A 137 -10.50 -8.57 -2.41
N ARG A 138 -10.64 -9.27 -3.54
CA ARG A 138 -9.68 -10.32 -3.93
C ARG A 138 -8.43 -9.71 -4.57
N PRO A 139 -7.23 -10.26 -4.28
CA PRO A 139 -6.03 -9.87 -4.99
C PRO A 139 -6.05 -10.35 -6.43
N ALA A 140 -5.49 -9.51 -7.30
CA ALA A 140 -5.21 -9.85 -8.69
C ALA A 140 -3.80 -9.38 -9.06
N ILE A 141 -3.03 -10.27 -9.71
CA ILE A 141 -1.73 -9.91 -10.27
C ILE A 141 -1.95 -9.02 -11.49
N MET A 142 -1.35 -7.83 -11.47
CA MET A 142 -1.29 -6.91 -12.61
C MET A 142 -0.13 -7.26 -13.54
N SER A 143 1.04 -7.56 -12.95
CA SER A 143 2.25 -7.96 -13.67
C SER A 143 3.19 -8.77 -12.79
N MET A 144 4.05 -9.55 -13.42
CA MET A 144 5.15 -10.30 -12.80
C MET A 144 6.53 -9.70 -13.16
N GLY A 145 6.56 -8.56 -13.86
CA GLY A 145 7.78 -7.94 -14.36
C GLY A 145 7.47 -6.95 -15.47
N SER A 146 7.06 -5.74 -15.09
CA SER A 146 6.86 -4.61 -16.01
C SER A 146 7.36 -3.32 -15.37
N PRO A 147 7.74 -2.29 -16.17
CA PRO A 147 7.88 -0.95 -15.65
C PRO A 147 6.55 -0.40 -15.11
N VAL A 148 6.62 0.43 -14.07
CA VAL A 148 5.45 1.09 -13.45
C VAL A 148 4.61 1.85 -14.46
N ALA A 149 5.24 2.52 -15.43
CA ALA A 149 4.54 3.25 -16.48
C ALA A 149 3.57 2.41 -17.33
N ARG A 150 3.73 1.08 -17.37
CA ARG A 150 2.77 0.18 -18.04
C ARG A 150 1.63 -0.29 -17.13
N LEU A 151 1.77 -0.09 -15.83
CA LEU A 151 0.82 -0.57 -14.81
C LEU A 151 -0.16 0.53 -14.41
N LEU A 152 0.31 1.78 -14.38
CA LEU A 152 -0.43 2.94 -13.92
C LEU A 152 -0.45 3.97 -15.07
N ASN A 153 -1.50 3.93 -15.90
CA ASN A 153 -1.76 4.99 -16.86
C ASN A 153 -2.82 5.94 -16.30
N ALA A 154 -2.57 7.24 -16.37
CA ALA A 154 -3.52 8.25 -15.91
C ALA A 154 -4.87 8.17 -16.65
N GLU A 155 -4.89 7.74 -17.91
CA GLU A 155 -6.11 7.58 -18.72
C GLU A 155 -7.01 6.44 -18.24
N ASP A 156 -6.46 5.47 -17.51
CA ASP A 156 -7.21 4.34 -16.95
C ASP A 156 -7.80 4.68 -15.56
N LEU A 157 -7.42 5.82 -14.98
CA LEU A 157 -7.88 6.26 -13.66
C LEU A 157 -9.21 7.01 -13.79
N ILE A 158 -10.19 6.59 -13.00
CA ILE A 158 -11.55 7.17 -13.00
C ILE A 158 -11.72 8.34 -12.01
N TRP A 159 -10.61 8.87 -11.51
CA TRP A 159 -10.53 9.97 -10.53
C TRP A 159 -9.52 10.99 -11.03
N ASP A 160 -9.74 12.27 -10.70
CA ASP A 160 -8.83 13.37 -11.01
C ASP A 160 -7.74 13.48 -9.93
N GLN A 161 -8.13 13.26 -8.66
CA GLN A 161 -7.29 13.33 -7.48
C GLN A 161 -7.55 12.16 -6.53
N ALA A 162 -6.49 11.68 -5.87
CA ALA A 162 -6.59 10.65 -4.85
C ALA A 162 -5.73 10.99 -3.63
N LEU A 163 -6.20 10.60 -2.45
CA LEU A 163 -5.34 10.47 -1.28
C LEU A 163 -4.51 9.21 -1.46
N MET A 164 -3.19 9.40 -1.51
CA MET A 164 -2.19 8.35 -1.55
C MET A 164 -1.56 8.20 -0.17
N LEU A 165 -1.59 6.96 0.34
CA LEU A 165 -0.82 6.54 1.49
C LEU A 165 0.18 5.49 1.03
N GLU A 166 1.45 5.74 1.28
CA GLU A 166 2.58 4.91 0.87
C GLU A 166 3.30 4.33 2.08
N VAL A 167 3.64 3.05 1.99
CA VAL A 167 4.37 2.29 3.01
C VAL A 167 5.43 1.40 2.34
N ASN A 168 6.66 1.35 2.85
CA ASN A 168 7.71 0.49 2.30
C ASN A 168 8.26 -0.52 3.32
N PHE A 169 8.42 -1.77 2.90
CA PHE A 169 9.00 -2.87 3.66
C PHE A 169 10.28 -3.35 2.98
N ARG A 170 11.35 -3.54 3.76
CA ARG A 170 12.63 -4.03 3.24
C ARG A 170 13.20 -5.13 4.11
N LEU A 171 13.86 -6.08 3.45
CA LEU A 171 14.66 -7.13 4.07
C LEU A 171 15.97 -7.26 3.30
N ASP A 172 16.95 -6.46 3.72
CA ASP A 172 18.23 -6.29 3.02
C ASP A 172 19.00 -7.61 2.86
N ALA A 173 18.94 -8.52 3.85
CA ALA A 173 19.63 -9.82 3.79
C ALA A 173 19.16 -10.73 2.64
N ARG A 174 17.96 -10.48 2.09
CA ARG A 174 17.31 -11.34 1.09
C ARG A 174 16.87 -10.58 -0.16
N GLY A 175 17.24 -9.30 -0.28
CA GLY A 175 16.91 -8.46 -1.42
C GLY A 175 15.40 -8.26 -1.63
N PHE A 176 14.58 -8.43 -0.58
CA PHE A 176 13.15 -8.21 -0.66
C PHE A 176 12.83 -6.73 -0.38
N ALA A 177 12.07 -6.12 -1.28
CA ALA A 177 11.52 -4.79 -1.13
C ALA A 177 10.08 -4.78 -1.64
N CYS A 178 9.17 -4.19 -0.85
CA CYS A 178 7.77 -4.08 -1.18
C CYS A 178 7.26 -2.67 -0.87
N HIS A 179 6.64 -2.01 -1.84
CA HIS A 179 5.93 -0.74 -1.67
C HIS A 179 4.43 -1.01 -1.69
N LEU A 180 3.74 -0.61 -0.63
CA LEU A 180 2.28 -0.61 -0.56
C LEU A 180 1.77 0.80 -0.83
N LEU A 181 0.78 0.90 -1.71
CA LEU A 181 0.10 2.14 -2.03
C LEU A 181 -1.39 1.95 -1.79
N LEU A 182 -1.99 2.82 -1.00
CA LEU A 182 -3.45 2.92 -0.87
C LEU A 182 -3.90 4.19 -1.58
N LEU A 183 -4.76 4.03 -2.58
CA LEU A 183 -5.29 5.10 -3.41
C LEU A 183 -6.78 5.26 -3.14
N MET A 184 -7.16 6.38 -2.54
CA MET A 184 -8.53 6.71 -2.18
C MET A 184 -9.01 7.88 -3.05
N PRO A 185 -9.98 7.68 -3.97
CA PRO A 185 -10.49 8.75 -4.81
C PRO A 185 -11.22 9.82 -3.98
N GLU A 186 -11.55 10.94 -4.59
CA GLU A 186 -12.02 12.19 -3.96
C GLU A 186 -13.15 11.98 -2.95
N GLN A 187 -14.12 11.12 -3.28
CA GLN A 187 -15.25 10.80 -2.39
C GLN A 187 -14.79 10.21 -1.06
N SER A 188 -13.75 9.38 -1.09
CA SER A 188 -13.16 8.75 0.09
C SER A 188 -12.26 9.70 0.88
N ILE A 189 -11.68 10.71 0.22
CA ILE A 189 -10.86 11.72 0.90
C ILE A 189 -11.69 12.49 1.92
N GLU A 190 -12.93 12.87 1.57
CA GLU A 190 -13.80 13.60 2.49
C GLU A 190 -14.23 12.76 3.69
N THR A 191 -14.57 11.48 3.46
CA THR A 191 -14.86 10.55 4.55
C THR A 191 -13.66 10.41 5.50
N MET A 192 -12.45 10.35 4.94
CA MET A 192 -11.22 10.24 5.73
C MET A 192 -10.95 11.52 6.52
N ARG A 193 -11.17 12.70 5.94
CA ARG A 193 -11.05 13.99 6.64
C ARG A 193 -11.97 14.08 7.83
N HIS A 194 -13.25 13.76 7.65
CA HIS A 194 -14.18 13.70 8.77
C HIS A 194 -13.77 12.67 9.83
N ALA A 195 -13.12 11.57 9.46
CA ALA A 195 -12.61 10.62 10.43
C ALA A 195 -11.46 11.18 11.25
N VAL A 196 -10.53 11.87 10.60
CA VAL A 196 -9.39 12.52 11.25
C VAL A 196 -9.84 13.68 12.13
N ASP A 197 -10.78 14.51 11.68
CA ASP A 197 -11.32 15.62 12.47
C ASP A 197 -11.93 15.12 13.79
N ARG A 198 -12.68 14.02 13.76
CA ARG A 198 -13.22 13.41 14.99
C ARG A 198 -12.14 12.96 15.97
N ILE A 199 -11.00 12.49 15.46
CA ILE A 199 -9.87 12.09 16.30
C ILE A 199 -9.23 13.31 16.93
N LEU A 200 -8.99 14.36 16.13
CA LEU A 200 -8.41 15.62 16.60
C LEU A 200 -9.31 16.33 17.62
N ASP A 201 -10.61 16.38 17.36
CA ASP A 201 -11.60 16.97 18.28
C ASP A 201 -11.74 16.17 19.59
N GLY A 202 -11.55 14.86 19.53
CA GLY A 202 -11.58 13.98 20.71
C GLY A 202 -10.32 14.02 21.56
N LEU A 203 -9.26 14.70 21.10
CA LEU A 203 -8.00 14.92 21.81
C LEU A 203 -7.95 16.27 22.57
N GLY A 204 -8.99 17.10 22.45
CA GLY A 204 -9.17 18.37 23.18
C GLY A 204 -10.06 18.26 24.41
#